data_AF-D8G4D2-F1
#
_entry.id   AF-D8G4D2-F1
#
_cell.length_a   1.000
_cell.length_b   1.000
_cell.length_c   1.000
_cell.angle_alpha   90.00
_cell.angle_beta   90.00
_cell.angle_gamma   90.00
#
_symmetry.space_group_name_H-M   'P 1'
#
loop_
_entity.id
_entity.type
_entity.pdbx_description
1 polymer ?
#
loop_
_entity_poly.entity_id
_entity_poly.type
_entity_poly.pdbx_seq_one_letter_code
_entity_poly.pdbx_strand_id
1 'polypeptide(L)'
;MTIASPTWKPRHLPEKYKKTPISTEEKAKQKAESEQRYQLAHAIFERVRPELIAEHYNWYITIEPNSGNYFIEPDYMAIFQKLRNQEITGKVVTFRLNETGICGTI
;
A
#
# COMPACT_ATOMS: atom_id res chain seq x y z
N MET A 1 37.93 -14.35 -9.52
CA MET A 1 36.95 -15.28 -8.93
C MET A 1 35.83 -15.48 -9.92
N THR A 2 35.75 -16.64 -10.56
CA THR A 2 34.74 -16.98 -11.57
C THR A 2 33.53 -17.55 -10.83
N ILE A 3 32.42 -16.81 -10.79
CA ILE A 3 31.18 -17.29 -10.17
C ILE A 3 30.63 -18.39 -11.09
N ALA A 4 30.54 -19.62 -10.58
CA ALA A 4 29.95 -20.73 -11.32
C ALA A 4 28.48 -20.40 -11.65
N SER A 5 28.09 -20.60 -12.90
CA SER A 5 26.71 -20.40 -13.34
C SER A 5 25.77 -21.33 -12.55
N PRO A 6 24.60 -20.86 -12.10
CA PRO A 6 23.66 -21.67 -11.34
C PRO A 6 23.21 -22.90 -12.15
N THR A 7 23.13 -24.05 -11.47
CA THR A 7 22.81 -25.37 -12.06
C THR A 7 21.33 -25.55 -12.43
N TRP A 8 20.49 -24.56 -12.18
CA TRP A 8 19.06 -24.62 -12.44
C TRP A 8 18.71 -23.98 -13.79
N LYS A 9 17.84 -24.65 -14.55
CA LYS A 9 17.30 -24.10 -15.80
C LYS A 9 16.40 -22.90 -15.46
N PRO A 10 16.72 -21.67 -15.93
CA PRO A 10 15.86 -20.52 -15.68
C PRO A 10 14.43 -20.82 -16.14
N ARG A 11 13.44 -20.57 -15.29
CA ARG A 11 12.02 -20.67 -15.67
C ARG A 11 11.79 -19.79 -16.88
N HIS A 12 11.52 -20.40 -18.04
CA HIS A 12 11.14 -19.67 -19.23
C HIS A 12 9.71 -19.14 -19.03
N LEU A 13 9.56 -17.83 -18.91
CA LEU A 13 8.25 -17.20 -18.89
C LEU A 13 7.65 -17.27 -20.31
N PRO A 14 6.50 -17.94 -20.53
CA PRO A 14 5.87 -17.99 -21.84
C PRO A 14 5.63 -16.59 -22.40
N GLU A 15 5.77 -16.41 -23.73
CA GLU A 15 5.65 -15.10 -24.39
C GLU A 15 4.33 -14.40 -24.07
N LYS A 16 3.23 -15.18 -24.00
CA LYS A 16 1.90 -14.69 -23.61
C LYS A 16 1.82 -14.01 -22.23
N TYR A 17 2.82 -14.20 -21.37
CA TYR A 17 2.90 -13.58 -20.04
C TYR A 17 3.98 -12.51 -19.94
N LYS A 18 4.74 -12.23 -21.02
CA LYS A 18 5.66 -11.10 -21.06
C LYS A 18 4.84 -9.80 -21.20
N LYS A 19 4.90 -8.95 -20.17
CA LYS A 19 4.29 -7.62 -20.20
C LYS A 19 5.24 -6.63 -20.86
N THR A 20 4.72 -5.80 -21.75
CA THR A 20 5.47 -4.65 -22.30
C THR A 20 5.82 -3.70 -21.14
N PRO A 21 7.09 -3.26 -21.02
CA PRO A 21 7.45 -2.27 -20.01
C PRO A 21 6.71 -0.96 -20.28
N ILE A 22 6.09 -0.38 -19.24
CA ILE A 22 5.48 0.96 -19.30
C ILE A 22 6.53 2.03 -19.57
N SER A 23 6.11 3.11 -20.23
CA SER A 23 7.01 4.21 -20.61
C SER A 23 7.55 4.96 -19.37
N THR A 24 8.62 5.74 -19.55
CA THR A 24 9.16 6.60 -18.48
C THR A 24 8.16 7.66 -18.04
N GLU A 25 7.39 8.21 -18.98
CA GLU A 25 6.33 9.18 -18.71
C GLU A 25 5.18 8.56 -17.91
N GLU A 26 4.73 7.36 -18.28
CA GLU A 26 3.69 6.64 -17.54
C GLU A 26 4.14 6.30 -16.12
N LYS A 27 5.41 5.88 -15.95
CA LYS A 27 6.00 5.66 -14.61
C LYS A 27 5.98 6.94 -13.77
N ALA A 28 6.38 8.07 -14.36
CA ALA A 28 6.40 9.36 -13.68
C ALA A 28 4.99 9.79 -13.25
N LYS A 29 4.00 9.63 -14.15
CA LYS A 29 2.60 9.91 -13.85
C LYS A 29 2.07 9.03 -12.71
N GLN A 30 2.29 7.72 -12.77
CA GLN A 30 1.87 6.80 -11.71
C GLN A 30 2.51 7.14 -10.36
N LYS A 31 3.78 7.54 -10.35
CA LYS A 31 4.48 7.99 -9.14
C LYS A 31 3.85 9.26 -8.58
N ALA A 32 3.61 10.27 -9.41
CA ALA A 32 2.99 11.52 -9.00
C ALA A 32 1.58 11.30 -8.42
N GLU A 33 0.76 10.49 -9.10
CA GLU A 33 -0.58 10.13 -8.59
C GLU A 33 -0.51 9.36 -7.27
N SER A 34 0.50 8.49 -7.09
CA SER A 34 0.70 7.76 -5.84
C SER A 34 1.10 8.66 -4.69
N GLU A 35 2.03 9.59 -4.95
CA GLU A 35 2.48 10.59 -3.98
C GLU A 35 1.33 11.48 -3.54
N GLN A 36 0.55 12.00 -4.49
CA GLN A 36 -0.61 12.85 -4.18
C GLN A 36 -1.61 12.12 -3.28
N ARG A 37 -1.93 10.84 -3.58
CA ARG A 37 -2.82 10.03 -2.73
C ARG A 37 -2.24 9.83 -1.33
N TYR A 38 -0.95 9.53 -1.24
CA TYR A 38 -0.27 9.35 0.04
C TYR A 38 -0.34 10.62 0.88
N GLN A 39 -0.02 11.78 0.31
CA GLN A 39 -0.02 13.06 1.03
C GLN A 39 -1.41 13.41 1.58
N LEU A 40 -2.46 13.23 0.78
CA LEU A 40 -3.85 13.45 1.22
C LEU A 40 -4.24 12.53 2.39
N ALA A 41 -3.97 11.22 2.24
CA ALA A 41 -4.28 10.25 3.29
C ALA A 41 -3.44 10.46 4.55
N HIS A 42 -2.17 10.84 4.40
CA HIS A 42 -1.25 11.10 5.51
C HIS A 42 -1.69 12.32 6.34
N ALA A 43 -2.16 13.39 5.69
CA ALA A 43 -2.72 14.54 6.42
C ALA A 43 -3.94 14.15 7.27
N ILE A 44 -4.79 13.24 6.78
CA ILE A 44 -5.92 12.71 7.55
C ILE A 44 -5.42 11.83 8.69
N PHE A 45 -4.47 10.93 8.42
CA PHE A 45 -3.85 10.06 9.42
C PHE A 45 -3.27 10.87 10.59
N GLU A 46 -2.44 11.87 10.33
CA GLU A 46 -1.81 12.69 11.37
C GLU A 46 -2.83 13.40 12.26
N ARG A 47 -4.00 13.78 11.71
CA ARG A 47 -5.07 14.39 12.48
C ARG A 47 -5.76 13.40 13.42
N VAL A 48 -6.04 12.18 12.98
CA VAL A 48 -6.81 11.19 13.75
C VAL A 48 -5.94 10.30 14.64
N ARG A 49 -4.65 10.16 14.32
CA ARG A 49 -3.70 9.28 15.00
C ARG A 49 -3.62 9.54 16.51
N PRO A 50 -3.50 10.79 17.03
CA PRO A 50 -3.31 11.01 18.46
C PRO A 50 -4.46 10.47 19.32
N GLU A 51 -5.68 10.48 18.78
CA GLU A 51 -6.87 9.98 19.47
C GLU A 51 -6.95 8.45 19.36
N LEU A 52 -6.70 7.90 18.18
CA LEU A 52 -6.88 6.47 17.91
C LEU A 52 -5.73 5.59 18.42
N ILE A 53 -4.51 6.14 18.53
CA ILE A 53 -3.33 5.39 18.95
C ILE A 53 -3.44 4.88 20.39
N ALA A 54 -4.20 5.57 21.25
CA ALA A 54 -4.40 5.19 22.64
C ALA A 54 -5.16 3.85 22.78
N GLU A 55 -6.14 3.61 21.92
CA GLU A 55 -7.03 2.44 22.00
C GLU A 55 -6.68 1.35 20.97
N HIS A 56 -6.01 1.73 19.87
CA HIS A 56 -5.76 0.87 18.72
C HIS A 56 -4.27 0.80 18.34
N TYR A 57 -3.38 0.89 19.33
CA TYR A 57 -1.95 0.81 19.08
C TYR A 57 -1.57 -0.43 18.25
N ASN A 58 -0.75 -0.23 17.23
CA ASN A 58 -0.29 -1.22 16.25
C ASN A 58 -1.37 -1.84 15.33
N TRP A 59 -2.62 -1.39 15.40
CA TRP A 59 -3.65 -1.78 14.43
C TRP A 59 -3.43 -1.05 13.10
N TYR A 60 -4.16 -1.46 12.08
CA TYR A 60 -4.12 -0.85 10.77
C TYR A 60 -5.28 0.12 10.61
N ILE A 61 -5.01 1.29 10.03
CA ILE A 61 -6.02 2.25 9.60
C ILE A 61 -5.93 2.38 8.08
N THR A 62 -7.07 2.22 7.41
CA THR A 62 -7.18 2.39 5.95
C THR A 62 -8.04 3.60 5.66
N ILE A 63 -7.48 4.53 4.89
CA ILE A 63 -8.06 5.85 4.63
C ILE A 63 -8.35 5.98 3.15
N GLU A 64 -9.57 6.42 2.82
CA GLU A 64 -9.91 6.91 1.48
C GLU A 64 -9.61 8.42 1.43
N PRO A 65 -8.67 8.86 0.58
CA PRO A 65 -8.09 10.21 0.65
C PRO A 65 -9.03 11.34 0.22
N ASN A 66 -10.10 11.07 -0.54
CA ASN A 66 -10.95 12.12 -1.10
C ASN A 66 -12.11 12.48 -0.17
N SER A 67 -12.71 11.48 0.46
CA SER A 67 -13.83 11.60 1.39
C SER A 67 -13.35 11.72 2.83
N GLY A 68 -12.14 11.25 3.14
CA GLY A 68 -11.61 11.18 4.50
C GLY A 68 -12.24 10.06 5.34
N ASN A 69 -13.01 9.16 4.72
CA ASN A 69 -13.54 7.99 5.40
C ASN A 69 -12.40 7.04 5.72
N TYR A 70 -12.45 6.45 6.91
CA TYR A 70 -11.48 5.45 7.32
C TYR A 70 -12.13 4.36 8.15
N PHE A 71 -11.45 3.22 8.19
CA PHE A 71 -11.77 2.13 9.10
C PHE A 71 -10.48 1.55 9.68
N ILE A 72 -10.61 0.90 10.85
CA ILE A 72 -9.49 0.37 11.61
C ILE A 72 -9.69 -1.13 11.76
N GLU A 73 -8.64 -1.91 11.57
CA GLU A 73 -8.63 -3.36 11.76
C GLU A 73 -7.35 -3.82 12.48
N PRO A 74 -7.43 -4.78 13.40
CA PRO A 74 -6.24 -5.35 14.04
C PRO A 74 -5.42 -6.22 13.07
N ASP A 75 -6.07 -6.82 12.07
CA ASP A 75 -5.46 -7.73 11.10
C ASP A 75 -5.46 -7.13 9.69
N TYR A 76 -4.31 -7.22 9.03
CA TYR A 76 -4.12 -6.75 7.66
C TYR A 76 -5.02 -7.53 6.68
N MET A 77 -5.30 -8.81 6.93
CA MET A 77 -6.21 -9.58 6.07
C MET A 77 -7.67 -9.15 6.19
N ALA A 78 -8.10 -8.71 7.37
CA ALA A 78 -9.44 -8.17 7.59
C ALA A 78 -9.69 -6.90 6.75
N ILE A 79 -8.65 -6.10 6.51
CA ILE A 79 -8.73 -4.92 5.61
C ILE A 79 -9.14 -5.32 4.21
N PHE A 80 -8.50 -6.34 3.61
CA PHE A 80 -8.84 -6.77 2.24
C PHE A 80 -10.26 -7.33 2.14
N GLN A 81 -10.72 -8.01 3.18
CA GLN A 81 -12.09 -8.50 3.23
C GLN A 81 -13.08 -7.33 3.28
N LYS A 82 -12.81 -6.31 4.10
CA LYS A 82 -13.62 -5.09 4.14
C LYS A 82 -13.59 -4.33 2.83
N LEU A 83 -12.42 -4.12 2.22
CA LEU A 83 -12.31 -3.45 0.92
C LEU A 83 -13.00 -4.21 -0.21
N ARG A 84 -13.09 -5.53 -0.12
CA ARG A 84 -13.85 -6.34 -1.08
C ARG A 84 -15.36 -6.23 -0.87
N ASN A 85 -15.80 -6.13 0.38
CA ASN A 85 -17.21 -6.15 0.76
C ASN A 85 -17.87 -4.76 0.78
N GLN A 86 -17.12 -3.73 1.13
CA GLN A 86 -17.54 -2.35 1.01
C GLN A 86 -17.25 -1.93 -0.43
N GLU A 87 -18.22 -1.31 -1.13
CA GLU A 87 -18.02 -0.75 -2.47
C GLU A 87 -17.07 0.47 -2.48
N ILE A 88 -15.99 0.44 -1.69
CA ILE A 88 -14.90 1.41 -1.72
C ILE A 88 -14.17 1.19 -3.05
N THR A 89 -14.68 1.87 -4.06
CA THR A 89 -14.16 1.83 -5.44
C THR A 89 -12.90 2.71 -5.58
N GLY A 90 -12.67 3.58 -4.58
CA GLY A 90 -11.55 4.50 -4.51
C GLY A 90 -10.21 3.85 -4.15
N LYS A 91 -9.11 4.48 -4.56
CA LYS A 91 -7.76 4.08 -4.16
C LYS A 91 -7.53 4.51 -2.71
N VAL A 92 -7.31 3.55 -1.82
CA VAL A 92 -7.05 3.78 -0.38
C VAL A 92 -5.56 3.75 -0.05
N VAL A 93 -5.20 4.26 1.13
CA VAL A 93 -3.87 4.14 1.73
C VAL A 93 -4.00 3.56 3.13
N THR A 94 -3.17 2.57 3.45
CA THR A 94 -3.16 1.91 4.75
C THR A 94 -1.90 2.29 5.53
N PHE A 95 -2.11 2.69 6.79
CA PHE A 95 -1.06 3.02 7.75
C PHE A 95 -1.16 2.09 8.96
N ARG A 96 -0.10 2.08 9.77
CA ARG A 96 -0.14 1.49 11.11
C ARG A 96 -0.39 2.58 12.15
N LEU A 97 -1.30 2.33 13.09
CA LEU A 97 -1.54 3.22 14.23
C LEU A 97 -0.40 3.08 15.25
N ASN A 98 0.71 3.73 14.95
CA ASN A 98 1.89 3.90 15.80
C ASN A 98 2.44 5.32 15.61
N GLU A 99 3.62 5.63 16.15
CA GLU A 99 4.21 6.98 16.14
C GLU A 99 4.59 7.47 14.73
N THR A 100 4.72 6.57 13.74
CA THR A 100 5.28 6.89 12.43
C THR A 100 4.34 6.58 11.26
N GLY A 101 3.26 5.82 11.47
CA GLY A 101 2.40 5.36 10.39
C GLY A 101 2.96 4.18 9.59
N ILE A 102 4.20 3.74 9.86
CA ILE A 102 4.94 2.80 9.01
C ILE A 102 4.51 1.36 9.26
N CYS A 103 4.22 0.65 8.16
CA CYS A 103 3.94 -0.78 8.14
C CYS A 103 5.24 -1.58 7.97
N GLY A 104 5.59 -2.43 8.95
CA GLY A 104 6.80 -3.27 8.94
C GLY A 104 7.98 -2.68 9.71
N THR A 105 9.08 -3.43 9.79
CA THR A 105 10.39 -2.95 10.28
C THR A 105 11.18 -2.37 9.12
N ILE A 106 11.73 -1.16 9.32
CA ILE A 106 12.74 -0.55 8.44
C ILE A 106 14.06 -1.29 8.60
#